data_AF-A0AAU6LBX4-F1
#
_entry.id   AF-A0AAU6LBX4-F1
#
_cell.length_a   1.000
_cell.length_b   1.000
_cell.length_c   1.000
_cell.angle_alpha   90.00
_cell.angle_beta   90.00
_cell.angle_gamma   90.00
#
_symmetry.space_group_name_H-M   'P 1'
#
loop_
_entity.id
_entity.type
_entity.pdbx_description
1 polymer ?
#
loop_
_entity_poly.entity_id
_entity_poly.type
_entity_poly.pdbx_seq_one_letter_code
_entity_poly.pdbx_strand_id
1 'polypeptide(L)'
;MASALCALALLAALAGPICLRLVRSPGFITGRDGRLSTSTALALAWTVILVWLLLAILGYGLIAGGGTAYFRGTDGPLSTLTTVYLPLLGGPYVALIAAKAVVGLRVEHGSMAKPAARPTASGRRPLRELIANDSGRTDLVDLQYVALSAVTMLYVVLFFLADVGGGLPRLPAEMWALTGAPAGAYLVNKMAVRANPVITHVVLADGSLTVEGGGFSPDPAGPPTLLTVDDTPLPAQVDPLTGALTATLPAPTAPPFTVVVTARGLRSDPYRYEPLAKPAVPAQPQPQPQPAG
;
A
#
# COMPACT_ATOMS: atom_id res chain seq x y z
N MET A 1 -19.21 25.64 23.19
CA MET A 1 -20.13 24.72 22.48
C MET A 1 -20.30 25.03 21.00
N ALA A 2 -20.67 26.25 20.59
CA ALA A 2 -20.81 26.61 19.17
C ALA A 2 -19.53 26.35 18.34
N SER A 3 -18.35 26.73 18.86
CA SER A 3 -17.07 26.49 18.18
C SER A 3 -16.74 25.01 17.98
N ALA A 4 -17.12 24.15 18.93
CA ALA A 4 -16.95 22.70 18.81
C ALA A 4 -17.88 22.08 17.76
N LEU A 5 -19.13 22.56 17.67
CA LEU A 5 -20.07 22.13 16.63
C LEU A 5 -19.59 22.56 15.24
N CYS A 6 -19.11 23.80 15.08
CA CYS A 6 -18.49 24.25 13.83
C CYS A 6 -17.26 23.43 13.46
N ALA A 7 -16.40 23.13 14.44
CA ALA A 7 -15.25 22.26 14.22
C ALA A 7 -15.67 20.85 13.78
N LEU A 8 -16.68 20.25 14.42
CA LEU A 8 -17.21 18.94 14.00
C LEU A 8 -17.80 18.97 12.58
N ALA A 9 -18.56 20.02 12.24
CA ALA A 9 -19.11 20.19 10.90
C ALA A 9 -17.99 20.29 9.84
N LEU A 10 -16.92 21.02 10.15
CA LEU A 10 -15.75 21.13 9.29
C LEU A 10 -15.01 19.80 9.13
N LEU A 11 -14.86 19.03 10.22
CA LEU A 11 -14.26 17.69 10.18
C LEU A 11 -15.09 16.77 9.28
N ALA A 12 -16.41 16.79 9.42
CA ALA A 12 -17.32 16.01 8.58
C ALA A 12 -17.24 16.43 7.10
N ALA A 13 -17.13 17.74 6.83
CA ALA A 13 -16.98 18.27 5.47
C ALA A 13 -15.66 17.86 4.79
N LEU A 14 -14.58 17.69 5.56
CA LEU A 14 -13.28 17.22 5.05
C LEU A 14 -13.22 15.69 4.94
N ALA A 15 -13.59 15.00 6.02
CA ALA A 15 -13.49 13.54 6.10
C ALA A 15 -14.58 12.83 5.28
N GLY A 16 -15.79 13.39 5.21
CA GLY A 16 -16.94 12.79 4.52
C GLY A 16 -16.69 12.50 3.04
N PRO A 17 -16.29 13.49 2.22
CA PRO A 17 -15.96 13.28 0.81
C PRO A 17 -14.79 12.30 0.61
N ILE A 18 -13.79 12.34 1.51
CA ILE A 18 -12.65 11.43 1.47
C ILE A 18 -13.11 10.00 1.75
N CYS A 19 -13.82 9.75 2.85
CA CYS A 19 -14.38 8.44 3.18
C CYS A 19 -15.29 7.91 2.07
N LEU A 20 -16.15 8.76 1.51
CA LEU A 20 -17.03 8.39 0.40
C LEU A 20 -16.24 8.02 -0.86
N ARG A 21 -15.17 8.75 -1.16
CA ARG A 21 -14.24 8.44 -2.25
C ARG A 21 -13.47 7.13 -1.98
N LEU A 22 -13.06 6.88 -0.75
CA LEU A 22 -12.37 5.63 -0.36
C LEU A 22 -13.29 4.41 -0.47
N VAL A 23 -14.57 4.55 -0.12
CA VAL A 23 -15.59 3.51 -0.28
C VAL A 23 -15.87 3.23 -1.76
N ARG A 24 -15.94 4.27 -2.60
CA ARG A 24 -16.22 4.14 -4.04
C ARG A 24 -15.00 3.78 -4.88
N SER A 25 -13.81 4.16 -4.43
CA SER A 25 -12.56 4.08 -5.18
C SER A 25 -11.39 3.91 -4.20
N PRO A 26 -11.23 2.71 -3.61
CA PRO A 26 -10.15 2.43 -2.65
C PRO A 26 -8.74 2.60 -3.25
N GLY A 27 -8.66 2.65 -4.59
CA GLY A 27 -7.52 3.03 -5.42
C GLY A 27 -6.60 4.12 -4.85
N PHE A 28 -7.17 5.09 -4.15
CA PHE A 28 -6.46 6.26 -3.62
C PHE A 28 -5.52 5.97 -2.44
N ILE A 29 -5.82 4.95 -1.63
CA ILE A 29 -5.00 4.52 -0.49
C ILE A 29 -4.47 3.10 -0.65
N THR A 30 -4.87 2.45 -1.74
CA THR A 30 -4.24 1.20 -2.15
C THR A 30 -2.88 1.48 -2.77
N GLY A 31 -1.87 0.69 -2.39
CA GLY A 31 -0.61 0.66 -3.11
C GLY A 31 -0.80 0.23 -4.56
N ARG A 32 0.28 0.27 -5.35
CA ARG A 32 0.28 -0.24 -6.74
C ARG A 32 -0.06 -1.74 -6.84
N ASP A 33 -0.10 -2.45 -5.72
CA ASP A 33 -0.54 -3.84 -5.54
C ASP A 33 -2.06 -4.01 -5.31
N GLY A 34 -2.82 -2.91 -5.28
CA GLY A 34 -4.23 -2.95 -4.91
C GLY A 34 -4.48 -3.23 -3.43
N ARG A 35 -3.44 -3.35 -2.59
CA ARG A 35 -3.62 -3.58 -1.16
C ARG A 35 -3.71 -2.27 -0.42
N LEU A 36 -4.57 -2.22 0.59
CA LEU A 36 -4.77 -1.02 1.39
C LEU A 36 -3.51 -0.77 2.23
N SER A 37 -2.78 0.31 1.94
CA SER A 37 -1.50 0.60 2.61
C SER A 37 -1.77 1.27 3.95
N THR A 38 -1.53 0.56 5.05
CA THR A 38 -1.70 1.05 6.42
C THR A 38 -0.97 2.37 6.66
N SER A 39 0.27 2.49 6.19
CA SER A 39 1.04 3.74 6.29
C SER A 39 0.46 4.87 5.45
N THR A 40 -0.12 4.59 4.28
CA THR A 40 -0.79 5.61 3.45
C THR A 40 -2.09 6.07 4.08
N ALA A 41 -2.86 5.15 4.67
CA ALA A 41 -4.10 5.44 5.36
C ALA A 41 -3.86 6.29 6.61
N LEU A 42 -2.87 5.92 7.44
CA LEU A 42 -2.49 6.70 8.61
C LEU A 42 -1.92 8.07 8.25
N ALA A 43 -1.09 8.16 7.21
CA ALA A 43 -0.59 9.44 6.71
C ALA A 43 -1.76 10.34 6.26
N LEU A 44 -2.68 9.83 5.44
CA LEU A 44 -3.86 10.57 5.00
C LEU A 44 -4.74 11.02 6.17
N ALA A 45 -4.98 10.15 7.15
CA ALA A 45 -5.77 10.47 8.34
C ALA A 45 -5.13 11.61 9.15
N TRP A 46 -3.82 11.54 9.41
CA TRP A 46 -3.09 12.64 10.07
C TRP A 46 -3.13 13.93 9.27
N THR A 47 -2.98 13.88 7.95
CA THR A 47 -3.09 15.06 7.08
C THR A 47 -4.47 15.71 7.18
N VAL A 48 -5.55 14.91 7.14
CA VAL A 48 -6.93 15.41 7.28
C VAL A 48 -7.13 16.06 8.64
N ILE A 49 -6.69 15.41 9.72
CA ILE A 49 -6.78 15.96 11.09
C ILE A 49 -6.03 17.28 11.18
N LEU A 50 -4.80 17.36 10.65
CA LEU A 50 -4.01 18.59 10.72
C LEU A 50 -4.66 19.74 9.94
N VAL A 51 -5.08 19.49 8.70
CA VAL A 51 -5.77 20.50 7.87
C VAL A 51 -7.04 20.96 8.58
N TRP A 52 -7.79 20.04 9.17
CA TRP A 52 -8.97 20.35 9.97
C TRP A 52 -8.63 21.26 11.17
N LEU A 53 -7.62 20.91 11.97
CA LEU A 53 -7.18 21.72 13.12
C LEU A 53 -6.81 23.14 12.69
N LEU A 54 -6.01 23.28 11.64
CA LEU A 54 -5.55 24.58 11.14
C LEU A 54 -6.72 25.44 10.66
N LEU A 55 -7.66 24.86 9.89
CA LEU A 55 -8.84 25.57 9.40
C LEU A 55 -9.81 25.93 10.54
N ALA A 56 -9.96 25.07 11.55
CA ALA A 56 -10.80 25.33 12.72
C ALA A 56 -10.21 26.47 13.57
N ILE A 57 -8.89 26.48 13.79
CA ILE A 57 -8.17 27.56 14.49
C ILE A 57 -8.28 28.86 13.70
N LEU A 58 -8.12 28.82 12.37
CA LEU A 58 -8.26 29.98 11.51
C LEU A 58 -9.68 30.56 11.59
N GLY A 59 -10.70 29.72 11.42
CA GLY A 59 -12.10 30.12 11.50
C GLY A 59 -12.47 30.68 12.87
N TYR A 60 -12.00 30.03 13.94
CA TYR A 60 -12.18 30.55 15.31
C TYR A 60 -11.55 31.94 15.46
N GLY A 61 -10.29 32.11 15.05
CA GLY A 61 -9.59 33.39 15.15
C GLY A 61 -10.31 34.52 14.42
N LEU A 62 -10.83 34.25 13.21
CA LEU A 62 -11.54 35.23 12.39
C LEU A 62 -12.92 35.61 12.93
N ILE A 63 -13.66 34.65 13.49
CA ILE A 63 -15.09 34.83 13.83
C ILE A 63 -15.30 35.12 15.32
N ALA A 64 -14.50 34.50 16.20
CA ALA A 64 -14.70 34.53 17.65
C ALA A 64 -13.46 34.97 18.44
N GLY A 65 -12.27 34.85 17.87
CA GLY A 65 -10.99 35.10 18.56
C GLY A 65 -10.48 36.55 18.50
N GLY A 66 -11.26 37.49 17.97
CA GLY A 66 -10.81 38.90 17.86
C GLY A 66 -9.85 39.16 16.71
N GLY A 67 -9.87 38.33 15.66
CA GLY A 67 -9.13 38.54 14.42
C GLY A 67 -7.64 38.22 14.52
N THR A 68 -6.79 39.07 13.95
CA THR A 68 -5.34 38.81 13.88
C THR A 68 -4.64 38.82 15.24
N ALA A 69 -5.25 39.46 16.26
CA ALA A 69 -4.73 39.48 17.63
C ALA A 69 -4.65 38.07 18.24
N TYR A 70 -5.57 37.17 17.88
CA TYR A 70 -5.58 35.76 18.32
C TYR A 70 -4.28 35.02 18.01
N PHE A 71 -3.62 35.39 16.91
CA PHE A 71 -2.39 34.74 16.43
C PHE A 71 -1.12 35.43 16.93
N ARG A 72 -1.25 36.57 17.62
CA ARG A 72 -0.12 37.37 18.08
C ARG A 72 0.18 37.03 19.54
N GLY A 73 1.04 36.04 19.76
CA GLY A 73 1.52 35.64 21.08
C GLY A 73 2.54 34.51 21.01
N THR A 74 3.49 34.49 21.94
CA THR A 74 4.51 33.42 22.06
C THR A 74 3.90 32.07 22.39
N ASP A 75 2.81 32.05 23.15
CA ASP A 75 1.99 30.87 23.46
C ASP A 75 0.69 30.84 22.64
N GLY A 76 0.73 31.38 21.42
CA GLY A 76 -0.43 31.43 20.53
C GLY A 76 -0.96 30.03 20.18
N PRO A 77 -2.13 29.97 19.51
CA PRO A 77 -2.86 28.73 19.23
C PRO A 77 -2.09 27.72 18.33
N LEU A 78 -0.97 28.14 17.74
CA LEU A 78 -0.09 27.34 16.89
C LEU A 78 1.28 27.06 17.52
N SER A 79 1.51 27.45 18.78
CA SER A 79 2.81 27.36 19.47
C SER A 79 3.40 25.95 19.51
N THR A 80 2.56 24.92 19.56
CA THR A 80 2.97 23.50 19.58
C THR A 80 3.14 22.88 18.19
N LEU A 81 2.81 23.61 17.12
CA LEU A 81 2.80 23.08 15.76
C LEU A 81 4.18 22.57 15.35
N THR A 82 5.21 23.40 15.50
CA THR A 82 6.58 23.11 15.05
C THR A 82 7.31 22.12 15.94
N THR A 83 7.05 22.13 17.25
CA THR A 83 7.78 21.34 18.24
C THR A 83 7.18 19.95 18.45
N VAL A 84 5.86 19.79 18.26
CA VAL A 84 5.14 18.55 18.57
C VAL A 84 4.53 17.94 17.32
N TYR A 85 3.74 18.71 16.57
CA TYR A 85 2.92 18.17 15.48
C TYR A 85 3.72 17.89 14.19
N LEU A 86 4.68 18.74 13.83
CA LEU A 86 5.55 18.51 12.67
C LEU A 86 6.39 17.22 12.79
N PRO A 87 7.05 16.94 13.93
CA PRO A 87 7.72 15.65 14.15
C PRO A 87 6.77 14.45 14.13
N LEU A 88 5.56 14.62 14.68
CA LEU A 88 4.54 13.56 14.73
C LEU A 88 3.99 13.21 13.33
N LEU A 89 3.96 14.19 12.41
CA LEU A 89 3.75 13.98 10.98
C LEU A 89 4.97 13.37 10.29
N GLY A 90 6.17 13.72 10.77
CA GLY A 90 7.44 13.21 10.27
C GLY A 90 7.48 11.69 10.24
N GLY A 91 7.00 10.99 11.28
CA GLY A 91 6.95 9.51 11.31
C GLY A 91 6.18 8.89 10.12
N PRO A 92 4.88 9.17 9.95
CA PRO A 92 4.09 8.69 8.81
C PRO A 92 4.61 9.15 7.45
N TYR A 93 5.11 10.39 7.31
CA TYR A 93 5.65 10.89 6.04
C TYR A 93 7.02 10.27 5.71
N VAL A 94 7.90 10.10 6.69
CA VAL A 94 9.18 9.39 6.54
C VAL A 94 8.91 7.92 6.23
N ALA A 95 7.94 7.27 6.89
CA ALA A 95 7.54 5.91 6.56
C ALA A 95 6.96 5.80 5.14
N LEU A 96 6.17 6.78 4.70
CA LEU A 96 5.64 6.86 3.33
C LEU A 96 6.76 7.05 2.30
N ILE A 97 7.68 7.98 2.54
CA ILE A 97 8.82 8.26 1.67
C ILE A 97 9.75 7.07 1.63
N ALA A 98 10.08 6.47 2.77
CA ALA A 98 10.90 5.27 2.87
C ALA A 98 10.23 4.10 2.16
N ALA A 99 8.93 3.86 2.37
CA ALA A 99 8.19 2.83 1.64
C ALA A 99 8.23 3.06 0.12
N LYS A 100 8.06 4.31 -0.35
CA LYS A 100 8.15 4.65 -1.77
C LYS A 100 9.57 4.53 -2.32
N ALA A 101 10.59 4.93 -1.58
CA ALA A 101 11.99 4.84 -1.97
C ALA A 101 12.44 3.39 -2.03
N VAL A 102 12.07 2.58 -1.03
CA VAL A 102 12.34 1.15 -0.99
C VAL A 102 11.65 0.44 -2.14
N VAL A 103 10.36 0.72 -2.40
CA VAL A 103 9.65 0.12 -3.53
C VAL A 103 10.21 0.63 -4.86
N GLY A 104 10.52 1.92 -4.99
CA GLY A 104 11.10 2.53 -6.19
C GLY A 104 12.46 1.93 -6.54
N LEU A 105 13.39 1.92 -5.58
CA LEU A 105 14.69 1.28 -5.73
C LEU A 105 14.56 -0.22 -6.02
N ARG A 106 13.58 -0.91 -5.42
CA ARG A 106 13.38 -2.34 -5.66
C ARG A 106 12.79 -2.64 -7.05
N VAL A 107 11.98 -1.73 -7.60
CA VAL A 107 11.47 -1.79 -8.99
C VAL A 107 12.58 -1.46 -9.98
N GLU A 108 13.38 -0.42 -9.73
CA GLU A 108 14.51 -0.03 -10.57
C GLU A 108 15.61 -1.12 -10.62
N HIS A 109 15.83 -1.86 -9.52
CA HIS A 109 16.81 -2.95 -9.47
C HIS A 109 16.23 -4.33 -9.83
N GLY A 110 15.01 -4.44 -10.39
CA GLY A 110 14.42 -5.73 -10.82
C GLY A 110 14.12 -6.73 -9.68
N SER A 111 14.27 -6.31 -8.42
CA SER A 111 14.10 -7.15 -7.23
C SER A 111 12.66 -7.26 -6.74
N MET A 112 11.70 -6.65 -7.46
CA MET A 112 10.27 -6.73 -7.18
C MET A 112 9.47 -6.38 -8.44
N ALA A 113 8.74 -7.34 -9.02
CA ALA A 113 7.66 -7.07 -9.96
C ALA A 113 6.43 -7.67 -9.32
N LYS A 114 5.53 -6.84 -8.80
CA LYS A 114 4.45 -7.27 -7.90
C LYS A 114 3.28 -7.83 -8.74
N PRO A 115 2.58 -8.90 -8.31
CA PRO A 115 1.60 -9.57 -9.14
C PRO A 115 0.32 -8.75 -9.13
N ALA A 116 -0.42 -8.77 -10.23
CA ALA A 116 -1.74 -8.15 -10.28
C ALA A 116 -2.65 -8.80 -9.22
N ALA A 117 -3.35 -7.98 -8.44
CA ALA A 117 -4.28 -8.48 -7.41
C ALA A 117 -5.33 -9.41 -8.03
N ARG A 118 -5.57 -10.56 -7.39
CA ARG A 118 -6.61 -11.51 -7.80
C ARG A 118 -7.98 -10.79 -7.83
N PRO A 119 -8.75 -10.87 -8.92
CA PRO A 119 -10.09 -10.30 -8.96
C PRO A 119 -10.96 -10.99 -7.91
N THR A 120 -11.46 -10.25 -6.93
CA THR A 120 -12.54 -10.75 -6.07
C THR A 120 -13.84 -10.71 -6.86
N ALA A 121 -14.56 -11.83 -6.91
CA ALA A 121 -15.81 -12.01 -7.67
C ALA A 121 -16.93 -10.97 -7.37
N SER A 122 -16.80 -10.19 -6.29
CA SER A 122 -17.78 -9.17 -5.87
C SER A 122 -17.27 -7.72 -5.94
N GLY A 123 -16.03 -7.47 -6.36
CA GLY A 123 -15.44 -6.13 -6.42
C GLY A 123 -15.33 -5.37 -5.08
N ARG A 124 -15.68 -6.00 -3.95
CA ARG A 124 -15.61 -5.40 -2.60
C ARG A 124 -14.45 -6.00 -1.81
N ARG A 125 -13.45 -5.17 -1.52
CA ARG A 125 -12.32 -5.52 -0.65
C ARG A 125 -12.69 -5.32 0.82
N PRO A 126 -12.48 -6.33 1.69
CA PRO A 126 -12.90 -6.28 3.08
C PRO A 126 -11.91 -5.51 3.98
N LEU A 127 -12.42 -4.72 4.93
CA LEU A 127 -11.65 -3.93 5.91
C LEU A 127 -10.63 -4.75 6.74
N ARG A 128 -10.75 -6.08 6.75
CA ARG A 128 -9.76 -6.98 7.38
C ARG A 128 -8.37 -6.90 6.73
N GLU A 129 -8.27 -6.44 5.48
CA GLU A 129 -6.98 -6.21 4.80
C GLU A 129 -6.21 -5.01 5.39
N LEU A 130 -6.86 -4.14 6.16
CA LEU A 130 -6.19 -3.08 6.95
C LEU A 130 -5.47 -3.65 8.20
N ILE A 131 -5.88 -4.85 8.63
CA ILE A 131 -5.49 -5.47 9.90
C ILE A 131 -4.60 -6.70 9.67
N ALA A 132 -4.69 -7.35 8.51
CA ALA A 132 -3.90 -8.53 8.15
C ALA A 132 -2.77 -8.16 7.17
N ASN A 133 -1.51 -8.41 7.58
CA ASN A 133 -0.34 -8.17 6.74
C ASN A 133 -0.30 -9.14 5.55
N ASP A 134 0.70 -8.99 4.66
CA ASP A 134 0.73 -9.58 3.31
C ASP A 134 0.59 -11.11 3.18
N SER A 135 0.55 -11.83 4.29
CA SER A 135 0.52 -13.29 4.44
C SER A 135 -0.64 -13.83 5.30
N GLY A 136 -1.65 -13.01 5.64
CA GLY A 136 -2.81 -13.46 6.44
C GLY A 136 -2.51 -13.68 7.93
N ARG A 137 -1.34 -13.24 8.40
CA ARG A 137 -0.99 -13.14 9.82
C ARG A 137 -1.03 -11.67 10.26
N THR A 138 -1.69 -11.39 11.38
CA THR A 138 -1.62 -10.11 12.07
C THR A 138 -0.19 -9.88 12.53
N ASP A 139 0.51 -8.94 11.91
CA ASP A 139 1.82 -8.51 12.38
C ASP A 139 1.60 -7.64 13.63
N LEU A 140 2.11 -8.10 14.77
CA LEU A 140 1.96 -7.41 16.05
C LEU A 140 2.53 -5.98 15.97
N VAL A 141 3.61 -5.78 15.20
CA VAL A 141 4.24 -4.48 15.02
C VAL A 141 3.32 -3.53 14.26
N ASP A 142 2.69 -4.01 13.19
CA ASP A 142 1.75 -3.22 12.39
C ASP A 142 0.48 -2.89 13.21
N LEU A 143 -0.03 -3.85 13.99
CA LEU A 143 -1.19 -3.61 14.87
C LEU A 143 -0.88 -2.58 15.95
N GLN A 144 0.29 -2.67 16.60
CA GLN A 144 0.71 -1.72 17.62
C GLN A 144 0.85 -0.31 17.03
N TYR A 145 1.47 -0.20 15.85
CA TYR A 145 1.62 1.09 15.17
C TYR A 145 0.27 1.72 14.83
N VAL A 146 -0.70 0.95 14.31
CA VAL A 146 -2.05 1.43 14.00
C VAL A 146 -2.80 1.82 15.27
N ALA A 147 -2.83 0.95 16.27
CA ALA A 147 -3.60 1.17 17.48
C ALA A 147 -3.12 2.41 18.24
N LEU A 148 -1.80 2.55 18.42
CA LEU A 148 -1.21 3.68 19.14
C LEU A 148 -1.35 4.99 18.34
N SER A 149 -1.27 4.93 17.01
CA SER A 149 -1.59 6.08 16.16
C SER A 149 -3.05 6.50 16.30
N ALA A 150 -3.99 5.55 16.30
CA ALA A 150 -5.42 5.83 16.43
C ALA A 150 -5.78 6.44 17.79
N VAL A 151 -5.22 5.91 18.89
CA VAL A 151 -5.39 6.49 20.24
C VAL A 151 -4.90 7.93 20.28
N THR A 152 -3.75 8.21 19.66
CA THR A 152 -3.18 9.56 19.64
C THR A 152 -4.01 10.52 18.80
N MET A 153 -4.50 10.09 17.64
CA MET A 153 -5.45 10.87 16.84
C MET A 153 -6.71 11.19 17.64
N LEU A 154 -7.27 10.19 18.34
CA LEU A 154 -8.46 10.37 19.17
C LEU A 154 -8.23 11.38 20.29
N TYR A 155 -7.10 11.29 20.99
CA TYR A 155 -6.71 12.26 22.00
C TYR A 155 -6.69 13.68 21.42
N VAL A 156 -5.98 13.88 20.31
CA VAL A 156 -5.87 15.20 19.66
C VAL A 156 -7.24 15.75 19.29
N VAL A 157 -8.11 14.95 18.69
CA VAL A 157 -9.46 15.36 18.29
C VAL A 157 -10.31 15.74 19.51
N LEU A 158 -10.34 14.89 20.54
CA LEU A 158 -11.18 15.13 21.71
C LEU A 158 -10.73 16.35 22.52
N PHE A 159 -9.41 16.49 22.75
CA PHE A 159 -8.88 17.62 23.50
C PHE A 159 -9.01 18.93 22.73
N PHE A 160 -8.86 18.91 21.40
CA PHE A 160 -9.14 20.10 20.59
C PHE A 160 -10.62 20.48 20.64
N LEU A 161 -11.53 19.52 20.57
CA LEU A 161 -12.97 19.80 20.65
C LEU A 161 -13.40 20.32 22.03
N ALA A 162 -12.70 19.89 23.09
CA ALA A 162 -12.92 20.40 24.44
C ALA A 162 -12.53 21.88 24.58
N ASP A 163 -11.48 22.32 23.88
CA ASP A 163 -11.02 23.71 23.90
C ASP A 163 -10.48 24.20 22.55
N VAL A 164 -11.40 24.51 21.62
CA VAL A 164 -11.05 25.01 20.28
C VAL A 164 -10.33 26.36 20.33
N GLY A 165 -10.64 27.19 21.35
CA GLY A 165 -10.05 28.52 21.52
C GLY A 165 -8.64 28.49 22.13
N GLY A 166 -8.26 27.41 22.79
CA GLY A 166 -6.89 27.16 23.24
C GLY A 166 -5.93 26.78 22.11
N GLY A 167 -6.43 26.47 20.92
CA GLY A 167 -5.63 26.07 19.77
C GLY A 167 -5.18 24.61 19.82
N LEU A 168 -3.97 24.32 19.33
CA LEU A 168 -3.47 22.95 19.26
C LEU A 168 -3.25 22.34 20.65
N PRO A 169 -3.80 21.15 20.93
CA PRO A 169 -3.68 20.55 22.25
C PRO A 169 -2.22 20.20 22.58
N ARG A 170 -1.87 20.35 23.85
CA ARG A 170 -0.55 19.95 24.36
C ARG A 170 -0.53 18.42 24.51
N LEU A 171 0.40 17.77 23.82
CA LEU A 171 0.61 16.33 23.93
C LEU A 171 1.65 16.05 25.02
N PRO A 172 1.37 15.15 25.97
CA PRO A 172 2.38 14.67 26.92
C PRO A 172 3.55 14.02 26.17
N ALA A 173 4.77 14.20 26.67
CA ALA A 173 5.98 13.66 26.05
C ALA A 173 5.94 12.12 25.95
N GLU A 174 5.20 11.48 26.86
CA GLU A 174 4.97 10.04 26.92
C GLU A 174 4.18 9.54 25.70
N MET A 175 3.20 10.31 25.22
CA MET A 175 2.44 9.96 24.01
C MET A 175 3.29 10.05 22.75
N TRP A 176 4.26 10.97 22.71
CA TRP A 176 5.24 11.07 21.63
C TRP A 176 6.18 9.85 21.61
N ALA A 177 6.69 9.44 22.77
CA ALA A 177 7.54 8.25 22.88
C ALA A 177 6.78 6.97 22.45
N LEU A 178 5.51 6.85 22.87
CA LEU A 178 4.65 5.70 22.57
C LEU A 178 4.22 5.62 21.11
N THR A 179 4.29 6.70 20.33
CA THR A 179 3.96 6.69 18.89
C THR A 179 5.20 6.65 18.01
N GLY A 180 6.29 7.30 18.42
CA GLY A 180 7.56 7.32 17.72
C GLY A 180 8.27 5.97 17.73
N ALA A 181 8.31 5.27 18.87
CA ALA A 181 9.00 3.98 18.96
C ALA A 181 8.35 2.88 18.08
N PRO A 182 7.02 2.70 18.05
CA PRO A 182 6.38 1.78 17.10
C PRO A 182 6.53 2.20 15.64
N ALA A 183 6.54 3.51 15.35
CA ALA A 183 6.78 3.99 13.98
C ALA A 183 8.21 3.63 13.50
N GLY A 184 9.20 3.77 14.37
CA GLY A 184 10.57 3.33 14.12
C GLY A 184 10.67 1.81 13.94
N ALA A 185 10.04 1.03 14.83
CA ALA A 185 10.00 -0.42 14.74
C ALA A 185 9.32 -0.90 13.44
N TYR A 186 8.19 -0.28 13.05
CA TYR A 186 7.52 -0.53 11.78
C TYR A 186 8.42 -0.25 10.59
N LEU A 187 9.14 0.88 10.59
CA LEU A 187 10.06 1.24 9.53
C LEU A 187 11.21 0.23 9.43
N VAL A 188 11.83 -0.13 10.55
CA VAL A 188 12.89 -1.15 10.61
C VAL A 188 12.37 -2.49 10.10
N ASN A 189 11.16 -2.90 10.50
CA ASN A 189 10.52 -4.13 10.01
C ASN A 189 10.31 -4.07 8.49
N LYS A 190 9.77 -2.97 7.93
CA LYS A 190 9.60 -2.82 6.48
C LYS A 190 10.93 -2.82 5.72
N MET A 191 12.00 -2.30 6.31
CA MET A 191 13.34 -2.36 5.75
C MET A 191 13.92 -3.78 5.80
N ALA A 192 13.67 -4.50 6.90
CA ALA A 192 14.19 -5.84 7.15
C ALA A 192 13.44 -6.94 6.37
N VAL A 193 12.13 -6.77 6.14
CA VAL A 193 11.31 -7.73 5.40
C VAL A 193 11.75 -7.76 3.93
N ARG A 194 12.34 -8.90 3.56
CA ARG A 194 12.70 -9.23 2.18
C ARG A 194 11.42 -9.52 1.40
N ALA A 195 11.33 -9.00 0.18
CA ALA A 195 10.18 -9.27 -0.69
C ALA A 195 10.26 -10.72 -1.18
N ASN A 196 9.13 -11.44 -1.12
CA ASN A 196 9.02 -12.73 -1.79
C ASN A 196 9.24 -12.53 -3.30
N PRO A 197 9.84 -13.50 -4.01
CA PRO A 197 9.85 -13.50 -5.46
C PRO A 197 8.41 -13.52 -5.95
N VAL A 198 8.15 -12.84 -7.06
CA VAL A 198 6.82 -12.74 -7.63
C VAL A 198 6.90 -12.99 -9.12
N ILE A 199 5.97 -13.78 -9.61
CA ILE A 199 5.74 -14.03 -11.03
C ILE A 199 4.62 -13.10 -11.50
N THR A 200 4.88 -12.27 -12.52
CA THR A 200 3.87 -11.41 -13.14
C THR A 200 3.33 -12.02 -14.42
N HIS A 201 4.17 -12.69 -15.18
CA HIS A 201 3.81 -13.24 -16.47
C HIS A 201 4.70 -14.45 -16.82
N VAL A 202 4.13 -15.39 -17.57
CA VAL A 202 4.84 -16.57 -18.05
C VAL A 202 4.53 -16.76 -19.52
N VAL A 203 5.57 -16.86 -20.34
CA VAL A 203 5.48 -17.12 -21.78
C VAL A 203 6.13 -18.46 -22.08
N LEU A 204 5.45 -19.27 -22.87
CA LEU A 204 6.01 -20.48 -23.46
C LEU A 204 6.13 -20.29 -24.97
N ALA A 205 7.35 -20.33 -25.49
CA ALA A 205 7.63 -20.27 -26.92
C ALA A 205 8.69 -21.33 -27.26
N ASP A 206 8.40 -22.18 -28.23
CA ASP A 206 9.34 -23.18 -28.77
C ASP A 206 10.03 -24.07 -27.71
N GLY A 207 9.30 -24.44 -26.64
CA GLY A 207 9.82 -25.25 -25.54
C GLY A 207 10.67 -24.48 -24.52
N SER A 208 10.86 -23.17 -24.72
CA SER A 208 11.48 -22.26 -23.77
C SER A 208 10.41 -21.53 -22.95
N LEU A 209 10.55 -21.59 -21.63
CA LEU A 209 9.72 -20.92 -20.64
C LEU A 209 10.42 -19.63 -20.20
N THR A 210 9.79 -18.49 -20.44
CA THR A 210 10.22 -17.20 -19.92
C THR A 210 9.28 -16.77 -18.81
N VAL A 211 9.82 -16.53 -17.63
CA VAL A 211 9.10 -16.12 -16.42
C VAL A 211 9.52 -14.70 -16.08
N GLU A 212 8.59 -13.77 -16.28
CA GLU A 212 8.75 -12.38 -15.93
C GLU A 212 8.21 -12.13 -14.53
N GLY A 213 8.87 -11.22 -13.83
CA GLY A 213 8.59 -10.99 -12.43
C GLY A 213 9.70 -10.22 -11.77
N GLY A 214 9.77 -10.30 -10.45
CA GLY A 214 10.89 -9.70 -9.74
C GLY A 214 11.13 -10.32 -8.38
N GLY A 215 12.32 -10.05 -7.87
CA GLY A 215 12.86 -10.74 -6.69
C GLY A 215 13.57 -12.04 -7.07
N PHE A 216 13.89 -12.22 -8.35
CA PHE A 216 14.58 -13.41 -8.88
C PHE A 216 16.10 -13.33 -8.74
N SER A 217 16.64 -12.16 -8.38
CA SER A 217 18.07 -11.97 -8.23
C SER A 217 18.63 -12.96 -7.20
N PRO A 218 19.69 -13.71 -7.55
CA PRO A 218 20.30 -14.65 -6.61
C PRO A 218 20.83 -13.90 -5.38
N ASP A 219 20.93 -14.62 -4.26
CA ASP A 219 21.71 -14.15 -3.11
C ASP A 219 23.17 -14.54 -3.35
N PRO A 220 24.14 -13.62 -3.35
CA PRO A 220 25.55 -13.94 -3.60
C PRO A 220 26.11 -15.00 -2.64
N ALA A 221 25.54 -15.12 -1.44
CA ALA A 221 25.95 -16.09 -0.42
C ALA A 221 24.91 -17.19 -0.19
N GLY A 222 23.79 -17.17 -0.91
CA GLY A 222 22.67 -18.11 -0.72
C GLY A 222 22.50 -19.13 -1.84
N PRO A 223 21.52 -20.03 -1.72
CA PRO A 223 21.22 -21.00 -2.78
C PRO A 223 20.78 -20.27 -4.06
N PRO A 224 21.05 -20.86 -5.23
CA PRO A 224 20.65 -20.28 -6.51
C PRO A 224 19.13 -20.17 -6.59
N THR A 225 18.66 -19.23 -7.40
CA THR A 225 17.24 -19.11 -7.73
C THR A 225 16.75 -20.40 -8.40
N LEU A 226 15.74 -21.01 -7.80
CA LEU A 226 15.16 -22.27 -8.26
C LEU A 226 13.81 -22.00 -8.91
N LEU A 227 13.66 -22.44 -10.16
CA LEU A 227 12.38 -22.47 -10.85
C LEU A 227 11.84 -23.89 -10.77
N THR A 228 10.56 -24.06 -10.44
CA THR A 228 9.89 -25.36 -10.47
C THR A 228 8.65 -25.29 -11.34
N VAL A 229 8.42 -26.33 -12.16
CA VAL A 229 7.19 -26.56 -12.91
C VAL A 229 6.54 -27.83 -12.37
N ASP A 230 5.32 -27.74 -11.83
CA ASP A 230 4.63 -28.83 -11.13
C ASP A 230 5.55 -29.56 -10.13
N ASP A 231 6.21 -28.75 -9.28
CA ASP A 231 7.20 -29.16 -8.28
C ASP A 231 8.47 -29.84 -8.84
N THR A 232 8.60 -29.94 -10.17
CA THR A 232 9.81 -30.43 -10.83
C THR A 232 10.80 -29.28 -11.02
N PRO A 233 12.02 -29.35 -10.44
CA PRO A 233 13.00 -28.29 -10.58
C PRO A 233 13.52 -28.21 -12.02
N LEU A 234 13.57 -26.99 -12.55
CA LEU A 234 14.13 -26.68 -13.85
C LEU A 234 15.37 -25.78 -13.68
N PRO A 235 16.47 -26.05 -14.41
CA PRO A 235 17.58 -25.12 -14.49
C PRO A 235 17.09 -23.83 -15.15
N ALA A 236 17.20 -22.72 -14.43
CA ALA A 236 16.80 -21.41 -14.92
C ALA A 236 18.00 -20.45 -14.97
N GLN A 237 18.03 -19.62 -16.01
CA GLN A 237 19.00 -18.55 -16.17
C GLN A 237 18.30 -17.20 -15.99
N VAL A 238 18.94 -16.28 -15.27
CA VAL A 238 18.45 -14.91 -15.12
C VAL A 238 18.98 -14.10 -16.30
N ASP A 239 18.08 -13.49 -17.07
CA ASP A 239 18.44 -12.50 -18.08
C ASP A 239 18.97 -11.23 -17.37
N PRO A 240 20.22 -10.82 -17.61
CA PRO A 240 20.82 -9.68 -16.93
C PRO A 240 20.22 -8.33 -17.35
N LEU A 241 19.53 -8.25 -18.50
CA LEU A 241 18.93 -7.00 -19.00
C LEU A 241 17.50 -6.81 -18.48
N THR A 242 16.72 -7.88 -18.46
CA THR A 242 15.29 -7.82 -18.10
C THR A 242 15.01 -8.31 -16.68
N GLY A 243 15.93 -9.07 -16.08
CA GLY A 243 15.73 -9.74 -14.80
C GLY A 243 14.79 -10.95 -14.88
N ALA A 244 14.29 -11.31 -16.08
CA ALA A 244 13.42 -12.47 -16.29
C ALA A 244 14.19 -13.79 -16.11
N LEU A 245 13.48 -14.85 -15.74
CA LEU A 245 14.03 -16.20 -15.70
C LEU A 245 13.69 -16.95 -16.98
N THR A 246 14.66 -17.58 -17.61
CA THR A 246 14.46 -18.47 -18.77
C THR A 246 14.83 -19.90 -18.40
N ALA A 247 14.00 -20.86 -18.82
CA ALA A 247 14.25 -22.28 -18.60
C ALA A 247 13.72 -23.11 -19.76
N THR A 248 14.40 -24.21 -20.08
CA THR A 248 13.92 -25.17 -21.09
C THR A 248 12.99 -26.18 -20.43
N LEU A 249 11.78 -26.35 -20.98
CA LEU A 249 10.85 -27.36 -20.52
C LEU A 249 11.25 -28.74 -21.06
N PRO A 250 11.32 -29.77 -20.19
CA PRO A 250 11.50 -31.13 -20.66
C PRO A 250 10.23 -31.58 -21.39
N ALA A 251 10.39 -32.10 -22.62
CA ALA A 251 9.30 -32.79 -23.28
C ALA A 251 8.95 -34.06 -22.47
N PRO A 252 7.66 -34.36 -22.19
CA PRO A 252 6.44 -33.83 -22.81
C PRO A 252 5.60 -32.95 -21.86
N THR A 253 6.21 -31.96 -21.19
CA THR A 253 5.45 -31.07 -20.30
C THR A 253 4.44 -30.25 -21.09
N ALA A 254 3.17 -30.62 -21.01
CA ALA A 254 2.07 -29.96 -21.71
C ALA A 254 1.29 -29.06 -20.73
N PRO A 255 0.88 -27.85 -21.15
CA PRO A 255 -0.02 -27.01 -20.35
C PRO A 255 -1.37 -27.70 -20.10
N PRO A 256 -2.08 -27.39 -19.00
CA PRO A 256 -1.72 -26.40 -17.99
C PRO A 256 -0.72 -26.95 -16.96
N PHE A 257 0.15 -26.08 -16.46
CA PHE A 257 1.10 -26.41 -15.39
C PHE A 257 1.28 -25.23 -14.42
N THR A 258 1.86 -25.51 -13.26
CA THR A 258 2.09 -24.52 -12.20
C THR A 258 3.57 -24.15 -12.14
N VAL A 259 3.85 -22.85 -12.18
CA VAL A 259 5.18 -22.29 -12.07
C VAL A 259 5.38 -21.69 -10.69
N VAL A 260 6.50 -22.00 -10.05
CA VAL A 260 6.90 -21.38 -8.78
C VAL A 260 8.38 -21.00 -8.86
N VAL A 261 8.71 -19.81 -8.34
CA VAL A 261 10.09 -19.36 -8.18
C VAL A 261 10.43 -19.35 -6.70
N THR A 262 11.55 -19.98 -6.35
CA THR A 262 12.16 -19.88 -5.03
C THR A 262 13.47 -19.13 -5.15
N ALA A 263 13.57 -17.97 -4.51
CA ALA A 263 14.77 -17.14 -4.51
C ALA A 263 15.08 -16.74 -3.07
N ARG A 264 16.35 -16.86 -2.67
CA ARG A 264 16.82 -16.44 -1.32
C ARG A 264 16.04 -17.10 -0.16
N GLY A 265 15.62 -18.36 -0.36
CA GLY A 265 14.81 -19.11 0.61
C GLY A 265 13.33 -18.69 0.70
N LEU A 266 12.88 -17.75 -0.13
CA LEU A 266 11.49 -17.32 -0.21
C LEU A 266 10.83 -17.88 -1.46
N ARG A 267 9.56 -18.31 -1.34
CA ARG A 267 8.77 -18.92 -2.41
C ARG A 267 7.75 -17.92 -2.96
N SER A 268 7.56 -17.88 -4.27
CA SER A 268 6.51 -17.10 -4.91
C SER A 268 5.14 -17.75 -4.69
N ASP A 269 4.08 -16.96 -4.88
CA ASP A 269 2.76 -17.56 -5.08
C ASP A 269 2.78 -18.46 -6.33
N PRO A 270 2.04 -19.58 -6.34
CA PRO A 270 1.94 -20.44 -7.52
C PRO A 270 1.26 -19.73 -8.68
N TYR A 271 1.92 -19.70 -9.83
CA TYR A 271 1.38 -19.15 -11.08
C TYR A 271 0.88 -20.29 -11.96
N ARG A 272 -0.41 -20.31 -12.28
CA ARG A 272 -0.98 -21.29 -13.21
C ARG A 272 -0.82 -20.79 -14.65
N TYR A 273 -0.06 -21.50 -15.46
CA TYR A 273 0.07 -21.22 -16.88
C TYR A 273 -1.01 -21.97 -17.67
N GLU A 274 -1.77 -21.24 -18.48
CA GLU A 274 -2.73 -21.76 -19.45
C GLU A 274 -2.42 -21.14 -20.82
N PRO A 275 -2.45 -21.90 -21.93
CA PRO A 275 -2.25 -21.34 -23.25
C PRO A 275 -3.35 -20.34 -23.57
N LEU A 276 -3.00 -19.18 -24.13
CA LEU A 276 -3.98 -18.28 -24.72
C LEU A 276 -4.78 -19.05 -25.77
N ALA A 277 -6.10 -19.14 -25.58
CA ALA A 277 -6.98 -19.72 -26.57
C ALA A 277 -6.76 -19.00 -27.91
N LYS A 278 -6.42 -19.75 -28.96
CA LYS A 278 -6.33 -19.22 -30.32
C LYS A 278 -7.66 -18.51 -30.63
N PRO A 279 -7.68 -17.24 -31.08
CA PRO A 279 -8.92 -16.61 -31.50
C PRO A 279 -9.58 -17.48 -32.55
N ALA A 280 -10.83 -17.88 -32.32
CA ALA A 280 -11.60 -18.61 -33.32
C ALA A 280 -11.71 -17.70 -34.55
N VAL A 281 -11.09 -18.12 -35.65
CA VAL A 281 -11.30 -17.48 -36.95
C VAL A 281 -12.79 -17.61 -37.25
N PRO A 282 -13.55 -16.50 -37.41
CA PRO A 282 -14.96 -16.60 -37.80
C PRO A 282 -15.05 -17.37 -39.11
N ALA A 283 -15.84 -18.44 -39.13
CA ALA A 283 -16.12 -19.18 -40.34
C ALA A 283 -16.65 -18.20 -41.40
N GLN A 284 -15.98 -18.15 -42.57
CA GLN A 284 -16.49 -17.36 -43.70
C GLN A 284 -17.91 -17.87 -44.04
N PRO A 285 -18.89 -16.98 -44.22
CA PRO A 285 -20.23 -17.37 -44.65
C PRO A 285 -20.15 -18.15 -45.97
N GLN A 286 -20.67 -19.37 -45.98
CA GLN A 286 -20.84 -20.12 -47.22
C GLN A 286 -21.76 -19.34 -48.18
N PRO A 287 -21.45 -19.27 -49.49
CA PRO A 287 -22.33 -18.65 -50.47
C PRO A 287 -23.70 -19.33 -50.45
N GLN A 288 -24.77 -18.55 -50.24
CA GLN A 288 -26.13 -19.06 -50.33
C GLN A 288 -26.42 -19.57 -51.75
N PRO A 289 -27.02 -20.76 -51.93
CA PRO A 289 -27.51 -21.20 -53.23
C PRO A 289 -28.59 -20.23 -53.73
N GLN A 290 -28.44 -19.75 -54.97
CA GLN A 290 -29.50 -19.02 -55.66
C GLN A 290 -30.75 -19.91 -55.80
N PRO A 291 -31.95 -19.43 -55.44
CA PRO A 291 -33.17 -20.17 -55.69
C PRO A 291 -33.44 -20.20 -57.19
N ALA A 292 -33.62 -21.41 -57.74
CA ALA A 292 -34.25 -21.62 -59.02
C ALA A 292 -35.77 -21.73 -58.80
N GLY A 293 -36.56 -20.90 -59.48
CA GLY A 293 -38.03 -20.95 -59.50
C GLY A 293 -38.67 -19.64 -59.10
#